data_AF-A0A7J7CIS4-F1
#
_entry.id   AF-A0A7J7CIS4-F1
#
_cell.length_a   1.000
_cell.length_b   1.000
_cell.length_c   1.000
_cell.angle_alpha   90.00
_cell.angle_beta   90.00
_cell.angle_gamma   90.00
#
_symmetry.space_group_name_H-M   'P 1'
#
loop_
_entity.id
_entity.type
_entity.pdbx_description
1 polymer ?
#
loop_
_entity_poly.entity_id
_entity_poly.type
_entity_poly.pdbx_seq_one_letter_code
_entity_poly.pdbx_strand_id
1 'polypeptide(L)'
;MTFGASVLRVSGGARSNMLHYSSSLSTHIPLPRSYLYLTNGRTRGRRTAAIASVRTFCSSDNTTSATTDAAVVDGEIANNSCSIKDAGNVLDLRVGRIVRAWKHEEADSLYVEEVDIGEAEPRVICSGLVKYIPIHLLQDKKVVVLANLKPRNMRGVKSSGMLMAASDAAHETVELLEPPESSAPGERIWFGSPEDEDHLPTPATPNQISKRKVWEMVQPHLKSDATCNAMLGEHYMRTSVGVVVCPSLKNANIS
;
A
#
# COMPACT_ATOMS: atom_id res chain seq x y z
N MET A 1 -27.46 -47.63 -56.51
CA MET A 1 -26.70 -48.85 -56.14
C MET A 1 -25.97 -48.55 -54.84
N THR A 2 -26.09 -49.47 -53.90
CA THR A 2 -26.07 -49.30 -52.44
C THR A 2 -24.70 -49.63 -51.82
N PHE A 3 -24.60 -49.43 -50.50
CA PHE A 3 -23.55 -49.83 -49.52
C PHE A 3 -22.47 -48.76 -49.23
N GLY A 4 -22.16 -48.40 -47.98
CA GLY A 4 -22.65 -48.86 -46.68
C GLY A 4 -22.02 -48.04 -45.56
N ALA A 5 -22.82 -47.65 -44.58
CA ALA A 5 -22.40 -46.98 -43.35
C ALA A 5 -21.86 -48.00 -42.35
N SER A 6 -20.77 -47.66 -41.64
CA SER A 6 -20.31 -48.42 -40.48
C SER A 6 -20.44 -47.55 -39.23
N VAL A 7 -21.37 -47.98 -38.38
CA VAL A 7 -21.67 -47.45 -37.05
C VAL A 7 -20.79 -48.21 -36.06
N LEU A 8 -19.91 -47.52 -35.33
CA LEU A 8 -19.26 -48.10 -34.14
C LEU A 8 -20.05 -47.70 -32.89
N ARG A 9 -20.72 -48.70 -32.34
CA ARG A 9 -21.50 -48.68 -31.10
C ARG A 9 -20.59 -49.20 -29.99
N VAL A 10 -20.30 -48.40 -28.96
CA VAL A 10 -19.73 -48.92 -27.71
C VAL A 10 -20.76 -48.71 -26.61
N SER A 11 -21.19 -49.84 -26.06
CA SER A 11 -22.20 -50.01 -25.02
C SER A 11 -21.55 -50.41 -23.70
N GLY A 12 -22.13 -49.93 -22.59
CA GLY A 12 -22.01 -50.53 -21.26
C GLY A 12 -20.92 -49.90 -20.39
N GLY A 13 -21.10 -49.64 -19.11
CA GLY A 13 -22.21 -49.95 -18.20
C GLY A 13 -21.83 -49.44 -16.81
N ALA A 14 -22.84 -49.00 -16.07
CA ALA A 14 -22.75 -48.41 -14.74
C ALA A 14 -22.12 -49.33 -13.69
N ARG A 15 -21.35 -48.75 -12.75
CA ARG A 15 -21.33 -49.18 -11.34
C ARG A 15 -21.15 -47.99 -10.40
N SER A 16 -22.24 -47.72 -9.71
CA SER A 16 -22.35 -47.05 -8.42
C SER A 16 -21.30 -47.50 -7.41
N ASN A 17 -20.73 -46.55 -6.65
CA ASN A 17 -20.31 -46.83 -5.29
C ASN A 17 -20.62 -45.63 -4.38
N MET A 18 -21.78 -45.76 -3.74
CA MET A 18 -22.19 -45.03 -2.55
C MET A 18 -21.59 -45.77 -1.36
N LEU A 19 -20.69 -45.13 -0.62
CA LEU A 19 -20.33 -45.56 0.74
C LEU A 19 -20.66 -44.42 1.70
N HIS A 20 -21.78 -44.62 2.39
CA HIS A 20 -22.10 -43.98 3.65
C HIS A 20 -21.25 -44.58 4.78
N TYR A 21 -21.10 -43.76 5.82
CA TYR A 21 -21.07 -44.14 7.24
C TYR A 21 -19.69 -44.37 7.90
N SER A 22 -19.29 -43.41 8.74
CA SER A 22 -18.88 -43.70 10.12
C SER A 22 -18.77 -42.41 10.93
N SER A 23 -19.63 -42.30 11.92
CA SER A 23 -19.68 -41.35 13.03
C SER A 23 -18.65 -41.63 14.13
N SER A 24 -18.36 -40.60 14.95
CA SER A 24 -17.66 -40.63 16.26
C SER A 24 -16.13 -40.71 16.16
N LEU A 25 -15.30 -40.03 16.95
CA LEU A 25 -15.45 -39.48 18.30
C LEU A 25 -14.75 -38.12 18.45
N SER A 26 -15.31 -37.33 19.36
CA SER A 26 -14.68 -36.24 20.09
C SER A 26 -13.45 -36.73 20.85
N THR A 27 -12.31 -36.06 20.68
CA THR A 27 -11.20 -36.14 21.65
C THR A 27 -10.62 -34.75 21.90
N HIS A 28 -11.14 -34.20 22.99
CA HIS A 28 -10.69 -33.07 23.79
C HIS A 28 -9.17 -33.14 24.08
N ILE A 29 -8.40 -32.14 23.60
CA ILE A 29 -7.00 -31.95 24.00
C ILE A 29 -6.97 -30.88 25.11
N PRO A 30 -6.49 -31.21 26.33
CA PRO A 30 -6.50 -30.29 27.46
C PRO A 30 -5.27 -29.36 27.45
N LEU A 31 -5.50 -28.09 27.81
CA LEU A 31 -4.49 -27.13 28.21
C LEU A 31 -3.89 -27.51 29.57
N PRO A 32 -2.58 -27.36 29.81
CA PRO A 32 -2.05 -27.35 31.17
C PRO A 32 -2.19 -25.95 31.79
N ARG A 33 -2.90 -25.89 32.91
CA ARG A 33 -2.99 -24.72 33.79
C ARG A 33 -2.24 -25.02 35.10
N SER A 34 -1.49 -24.01 35.55
CA SER A 34 -1.08 -23.66 36.93
C SER A 34 -0.06 -24.53 37.69
N TYR A 35 0.95 -23.85 38.28
CA TYR A 35 1.19 -23.68 39.75
C TYR A 35 2.23 -22.54 39.89
N LEU A 36 1.94 -21.33 40.38
CA LEU A 36 1.66 -20.81 41.74
C LEU A 36 2.85 -20.73 42.73
N TYR A 37 3.05 -19.47 43.20
CA TYR A 37 3.54 -18.95 44.50
C TYR A 37 5.03 -18.88 44.86
N LEU A 38 5.43 -17.68 45.32
CA LEU A 38 6.18 -17.30 46.56
C LEU A 38 6.98 -16.00 46.30
N THR A 39 6.45 -14.80 46.59
CA THR A 39 6.48 -14.00 47.85
C THR A 39 7.85 -13.55 48.38
N ASN A 40 7.87 -12.27 48.80
CA ASN A 40 8.85 -11.52 49.63
C ASN A 40 10.14 -11.08 48.93
N GLY A 41 10.69 -9.87 49.15
CA GLY A 41 10.34 -8.77 50.03
C GLY A 41 11.46 -7.73 50.02
N ARG A 42 11.10 -6.45 49.88
CA ARG A 42 11.57 -5.30 50.66
C ARG A 42 13.05 -5.26 51.09
N THR A 43 13.84 -4.33 50.54
CA THR A 43 14.80 -3.53 51.34
C THR A 43 15.00 -2.12 50.78
N ARG A 44 14.73 -1.14 51.64
CA ARG A 44 15.18 0.26 51.56
C ARG A 44 16.71 0.32 51.68
N GLY A 45 17.33 1.22 50.93
CA GLY A 45 18.74 1.58 51.09
C GLY A 45 18.99 3.02 50.68
N ARG A 46 18.78 3.93 51.62
CA ARG A 46 19.12 5.36 51.57
C ARG A 46 20.65 5.50 51.65
N ARG A 47 21.29 6.34 50.83
CA ARG A 47 22.54 7.02 51.19
C ARG A 47 22.81 8.24 50.32
N THR A 48 23.26 9.28 51.01
CA THR A 48 23.49 10.68 50.66
C THR A 48 24.96 10.95 50.34
N ALA A 49 25.22 12.20 49.91
CA ALA A 49 26.49 12.93 49.79
C ALA A 49 27.23 12.74 48.45
N ALA A 50 27.37 13.73 47.57
CA ALA A 50 27.84 15.12 47.62
C ALA A 50 29.33 15.27 47.25
N ILE A 51 29.61 16.38 46.54
CA ILE A 51 30.83 17.20 46.50
C ILE A 51 31.64 17.19 45.18
N ALA A 52 31.82 18.42 44.68
CA ALA A 52 32.94 19.01 43.91
C ALA A 52 33.15 18.62 42.44
N SER A 53 33.67 19.48 41.55
CA SER A 53 34.00 20.92 41.52
C SER A 53 34.64 21.22 40.14
N VAL A 54 34.72 22.51 39.77
CA VAL A 54 35.63 23.15 38.76
C VAL A 54 35.16 23.08 37.28
N ARG A 55 34.58 24.19 36.75
CA ARG A 55 35.15 25.26 35.87
C ARG A 55 35.77 24.74 34.56
N THR A 56 35.47 25.28 33.36
CA THR A 56 36.11 26.48 32.75
C THR A 56 35.61 26.54 31.29
N PHE A 57 34.84 27.55 30.86
CA PHE A 57 35.24 28.78 30.11
C PHE A 57 35.07 28.65 28.59
N CYS A 58 34.26 29.56 28.03
CA CYS A 58 34.13 29.83 26.61
C CYS A 58 35.32 30.67 26.15
N SER A 59 35.86 30.47 24.94
CA SER A 59 36.42 31.56 24.13
C SER A 59 36.58 31.15 22.67
N SER A 60 36.44 32.18 21.84
CA SER A 60 36.18 32.25 20.42
C SER A 60 37.41 32.14 19.51
N ASP A 61 37.10 32.13 18.21
CA ASP A 61 37.86 32.62 17.06
C ASP A 61 39.11 31.86 16.59
N ASN A 62 39.06 31.39 15.34
CA ASN A 62 40.04 31.85 14.37
C ASN A 62 39.61 31.67 12.90
N THR A 63 39.73 32.78 12.17
CA THR A 63 40.43 32.93 10.88
C THR A 63 39.92 32.20 9.63
N THR A 64 39.30 33.03 8.79
CA THR A 64 39.25 32.97 7.33
C THR A 64 40.65 32.90 6.72
N SER A 65 40.88 31.98 5.79
CA SER A 65 41.96 32.08 4.80
C SER A 65 41.54 31.34 3.54
N ALA A 66 41.46 32.07 2.44
CA ALA A 66 41.15 31.58 1.10
C ALA A 66 42.44 31.43 0.29
N THR A 67 42.61 30.35 -0.50
CA THR A 67 43.28 30.40 -1.82
C THR A 67 42.95 29.16 -2.68
N THR A 68 42.32 29.43 -3.83
CA THR A 68 42.47 28.88 -5.21
C THR A 68 42.36 27.38 -5.57
N ASP A 69 41.50 27.20 -6.60
CA ASP A 69 41.56 26.30 -7.77
C ASP A 69 41.29 24.80 -7.64
N ALA A 70 40.05 24.42 -7.98
CA ALA A 70 39.75 23.49 -9.08
C ALA A 70 38.24 23.55 -9.40
N ALA A 71 37.90 23.97 -10.62
CA ALA A 71 36.53 23.98 -11.11
C ALA A 71 36.01 22.55 -11.30
N VAL A 72 35.09 22.13 -10.45
CA VAL A 72 34.19 21.00 -10.70
C VAL A 72 32.83 21.62 -10.94
N VAL A 73 32.37 21.55 -12.20
CA VAL A 73 31.00 21.92 -12.55
C VAL A 73 30.17 20.69 -12.20
N ASP A 74 29.60 20.66 -11.00
CA ASP A 74 28.60 19.65 -10.67
C ASP A 74 27.27 20.32 -10.36
N GLY A 75 26.25 19.77 -11.00
CA GLY A 75 24.96 20.39 -11.22
C GLY A 75 24.16 20.52 -9.94
N GLU A 76 23.63 21.72 -9.74
CA GLU A 76 22.63 22.04 -8.74
C GLU A 76 21.26 21.49 -9.16
N ILE A 77 21.09 20.16 -9.13
CA ILE A 77 19.80 19.45 -9.19
C ILE A 77 19.89 18.20 -8.27
N ALA A 78 20.06 18.38 -6.96
CA ALA A 78 20.12 17.23 -6.04
C ALA A 78 19.49 17.46 -4.65
N ASN A 79 19.02 18.67 -4.33
CA ASN A 79 18.60 18.96 -2.95
C ASN A 79 17.08 18.91 -2.67
N ASN A 80 16.22 18.83 -3.71
CA ASN A 80 14.76 18.72 -3.51
C ASN A 80 14.16 17.36 -3.90
N SER A 81 14.80 16.57 -4.77
CA SER A 81 14.27 15.29 -5.25
C SER A 81 14.34 14.18 -4.21
N CYS A 82 15.35 14.21 -3.34
CA CYS A 82 15.50 13.25 -2.22
C CYS A 82 14.42 13.47 -1.15
N SER A 83 14.09 14.73 -0.83
CA SER A 83 13.09 15.04 0.20
C SER A 83 11.67 14.60 -0.16
N ILE A 84 11.27 14.72 -1.43
CA ILE A 84 9.90 14.37 -1.82
C ILE A 84 9.71 12.86 -1.98
N LYS A 85 10.73 12.15 -2.49
CA LYS A 85 10.77 10.69 -2.54
C LYS A 85 10.58 10.09 -1.15
N ASP A 86 11.35 10.58 -0.18
CA ASP A 86 11.27 10.10 1.21
C ASP A 86 9.90 10.38 1.83
N ALA A 87 9.31 11.55 1.56
CA ALA A 87 7.95 11.88 1.97
C ALA A 87 6.90 10.96 1.31
N GLY A 88 7.09 10.58 0.04
CA GLY A 88 6.26 9.59 -0.64
C GLY A 88 6.39 8.20 -0.04
N ASN A 89 7.61 7.76 0.27
CA ASN A 89 7.90 6.41 0.76
C ASN A 89 7.40 6.14 2.20
N VAL A 90 7.05 7.18 2.97
CA VAL A 90 6.35 7.00 4.26
C VAL A 90 4.83 6.80 4.11
N LEU A 91 4.26 7.03 2.92
CA LEU A 91 2.88 6.62 2.61
C LEU A 91 2.80 5.09 2.53
N ASP A 92 1.69 4.52 2.98
CA ASP A 92 1.43 3.09 2.87
C ASP A 92 0.65 2.85 1.57
N LEU A 93 1.36 2.79 0.44
CA LEU A 93 0.80 2.39 -0.83
C LEU A 93 0.91 0.89 -1.00
N ARG A 94 -0.18 0.22 -1.33
CA ARG A 94 -0.22 -1.23 -1.53
C ARG A 94 -0.97 -1.63 -2.78
N VAL A 95 -0.59 -2.77 -3.33
CA VAL A 95 -1.39 -3.48 -4.32
C VAL A 95 -2.67 -3.96 -3.66
N GLY A 96 -3.81 -3.62 -4.23
CA GLY A 96 -5.12 -4.10 -3.82
C GLY A 96 -5.80 -4.89 -4.94
N ARG A 97 -6.71 -5.79 -4.55
CA ARG A 97 -7.64 -6.45 -5.46
C ARG A 97 -9.07 -6.18 -5.01
N ILE A 98 -9.89 -5.63 -5.89
CA ILE A 98 -11.31 -5.40 -5.60
C ILE A 98 -12.03 -6.75 -5.61
N VAL A 99 -12.47 -7.20 -4.44
CA VAL A 99 -13.21 -8.46 -4.27
C VAL A 99 -14.68 -8.25 -4.59
N ARG A 100 -15.21 -7.06 -4.30
CA ARG A 100 -16.61 -6.72 -4.53
C ARG A 100 -16.76 -5.21 -4.71
N ALA A 101 -17.63 -4.78 -5.62
CA ALA A 101 -18.01 -3.38 -5.77
C ALA A 101 -19.53 -3.25 -5.95
N TRP A 102 -20.13 -2.24 -5.34
CA TRP A 102 -21.55 -1.89 -5.49
C TRP A 102 -21.75 -0.37 -5.48
N LYS A 103 -22.89 0.11 -5.99
CA LYS A 103 -23.24 1.54 -5.90
C LYS A 103 -23.60 1.90 -4.47
N HIS A 104 -23.16 3.06 -4.02
CA HIS A 104 -23.52 3.58 -2.71
C HIS A 104 -25.03 3.92 -2.67
N GLU A 105 -25.72 3.51 -1.61
CA GLU A 105 -27.19 3.65 -1.49
C GLU A 105 -27.63 5.12 -1.41
N GLU A 106 -26.88 5.94 -0.67
CA GLU A 106 -27.19 7.37 -0.48
C GLU A 106 -26.37 8.33 -1.37
N ALA A 107 -25.60 7.83 -2.35
CA ALA A 107 -24.70 8.67 -3.15
C ALA A 107 -24.50 8.18 -4.59
N ASP A 108 -25.11 8.90 -5.54
CA ASP A 108 -25.10 8.53 -6.97
C ASP A 108 -23.71 8.57 -7.62
N SER A 109 -22.77 9.33 -7.05
CA SER A 109 -21.41 9.47 -7.57
C SER A 109 -20.41 8.50 -6.95
N LEU A 110 -20.82 7.68 -5.97
CA LEU A 110 -19.91 6.82 -5.22
C LEU A 110 -20.16 5.34 -5.47
N TYR A 111 -19.08 4.60 -5.62
CA TYR A 111 -19.07 3.16 -5.38
C TYR A 111 -18.59 2.89 -3.96
N VAL A 112 -18.94 1.71 -3.47
CA VAL A 112 -18.38 1.10 -2.28
C VAL A 112 -17.70 -0.20 -2.70
N GLU A 113 -16.43 -0.34 -2.35
CA GLU A 113 -15.59 -1.46 -2.71
C GLU A 113 -15.07 -2.20 -1.47
N GLU A 114 -15.07 -3.52 -1.52
CA GLU A 114 -14.27 -4.37 -0.63
C GLU A 114 -12.96 -4.70 -1.34
N VAL A 115 -11.86 -4.23 -0.79
CA VAL A 115 -10.53 -4.33 -1.43
C VAL A 115 -9.61 -5.15 -0.53
N ASP A 116 -9.17 -6.28 -1.05
CA ASP A 116 -8.15 -7.13 -0.44
C ASP A 116 -6.77 -6.49 -0.64
N ILE A 117 -6.12 -6.11 0.45
CA ILE A 117 -4.77 -5.55 0.48
C ILE A 117 -3.82 -6.43 1.32
N GLY A 118 -4.07 -7.74 1.35
CA GLY A 118 -3.24 -8.70 2.10
C GLY A 118 -3.38 -8.61 3.63
N GLU A 119 -4.46 -7.98 4.11
CA GLU A 119 -4.85 -7.98 5.52
C GLU A 119 -5.76 -9.18 5.83
N ALA A 120 -6.08 -9.40 7.11
CA ALA A 120 -6.96 -10.48 7.53
C ALA A 120 -8.38 -10.37 6.93
N GLU A 121 -8.87 -9.15 6.74
CA GLU A 121 -10.18 -8.85 6.15
C GLU A 121 -10.03 -7.76 5.08
N PRO A 122 -10.78 -7.82 3.97
CA PRO A 122 -10.81 -6.76 2.98
C PRO A 122 -11.24 -5.42 3.58
N ARG A 123 -10.66 -4.33 3.07
CA ARG A 123 -11.03 -2.98 3.49
C ARG A 123 -12.22 -2.47 2.70
N VAL A 124 -13.14 -1.79 3.40
CA VAL A 124 -14.18 -1.00 2.75
C VAL A 124 -13.58 0.33 2.32
N ILE A 125 -13.66 0.60 1.01
CA ILE A 125 -13.25 1.86 0.38
C ILE A 125 -14.48 2.44 -0.33
N CYS A 126 -14.54 3.76 -0.43
CA CYS A 126 -15.54 4.43 -1.26
C CYS A 126 -14.82 5.29 -2.28
N SER A 127 -15.15 5.13 -3.57
CA SER A 127 -14.52 5.85 -4.67
C SER A 127 -15.54 6.66 -5.47
N GLY A 128 -15.10 7.80 -6.01
CA GLY A 128 -15.90 8.70 -6.85
C GLY A 128 -15.97 8.28 -8.32
N LEU A 129 -15.97 6.98 -8.63
CA LEU A 129 -15.71 6.47 -9.97
C LEU A 129 -16.96 6.21 -10.82
N VAL A 130 -18.17 6.43 -10.30
CA VAL A 130 -19.43 6.06 -10.99
C VAL A 130 -19.57 6.69 -12.38
N LYS A 131 -19.09 7.92 -12.56
CA LYS A 131 -19.17 8.64 -13.84
C LYS A 131 -18.10 8.21 -14.85
N TYR A 132 -17.05 7.53 -14.39
CA TYR A 132 -15.84 7.30 -15.17
C TYR A 132 -15.67 5.82 -15.53
N ILE A 133 -15.93 4.93 -14.57
CA ILE A 133 -15.67 3.50 -14.71
C ILE A 133 -16.98 2.72 -14.48
N PRO A 134 -17.42 1.92 -15.46
CA PRO A 134 -18.57 1.05 -15.25
C PRO A 134 -18.21 -0.07 -14.25
N ILE A 135 -19.16 -0.38 -13.36
CA ILE A 135 -18.94 -1.25 -12.21
C ILE A 135 -18.39 -2.65 -12.55
N HIS A 136 -18.75 -3.21 -13.71
CA HIS A 136 -18.31 -4.54 -14.11
C HIS A 136 -16.81 -4.62 -14.42
N LEU A 137 -16.15 -3.48 -14.68
CA LEU A 137 -14.70 -3.42 -14.85
C LEU A 137 -13.94 -3.33 -13.53
N LEU A 138 -14.63 -3.08 -12.41
CA LEU A 138 -14.01 -3.01 -11.09
C LEU A 138 -13.83 -4.39 -10.45
N GLN A 139 -14.69 -5.36 -10.81
CA GLN A 139 -14.65 -6.69 -10.22
C GLN A 139 -13.32 -7.39 -10.52
N ASP A 140 -12.64 -7.89 -9.48
CA ASP A 140 -11.34 -8.54 -9.53
C ASP A 140 -10.19 -7.69 -10.10
N LYS A 141 -10.42 -6.38 -10.27
CA LYS A 141 -9.40 -5.46 -10.78
C LYS A 141 -8.29 -5.27 -9.74
N LYS A 142 -7.04 -5.34 -10.19
CA LYS A 142 -5.89 -4.91 -9.40
C LYS A 142 -5.75 -3.40 -9.45
N VAL A 143 -5.52 -2.81 -8.28
CA VAL A 143 -5.50 -1.36 -8.06
C VAL A 143 -4.38 -1.00 -7.11
N VAL A 144 -4.02 0.28 -7.06
CA VAL A 144 -3.15 0.82 -6.01
C VAL A 144 -4.00 1.49 -4.94
N VAL A 145 -3.74 1.15 -3.69
CA VAL A 145 -4.47 1.65 -2.51
C VAL A 145 -3.53 2.42 -1.61
N LEU A 146 -3.91 3.65 -1.25
CA LEU A 146 -3.30 4.38 -0.15
C LEU A 146 -4.00 4.01 1.17
N ALA A 147 -3.28 3.30 2.03
CA ALA A 147 -3.82 2.56 3.17
C ALA A 147 -3.60 3.22 4.54
N ASN A 148 -2.73 4.23 4.68
CA ASN A 148 -2.46 4.88 5.97
C ASN A 148 -3.08 6.28 6.13
N LEU A 149 -4.11 6.61 5.35
CA LEU A 149 -4.96 7.77 5.63
C LEU A 149 -5.86 7.50 6.85
N LYS A 150 -6.29 8.59 7.51
CA LYS A 150 -7.35 8.49 8.50
C LYS A 150 -8.65 8.07 7.80
N PRO A 151 -9.37 7.06 8.30
CA PRO A 151 -10.65 6.67 7.72
C PRO A 151 -11.62 7.85 7.68
N ARG A 152 -12.36 7.96 6.58
CA ARG A 152 -13.32 9.04 6.36
C ARG A 152 -14.72 8.46 6.21
N ASN A 153 -15.68 9.07 6.89
CA ASN A 153 -17.09 8.74 6.69
C ASN A 153 -17.60 9.47 5.43
N MET A 154 -18.18 8.71 4.50
CA MET A 154 -18.77 9.17 3.25
C MET A 154 -20.22 8.69 3.24
N ARG A 155 -21.15 9.58 3.56
CA ARG A 155 -22.61 9.30 3.57
C ARG A 155 -22.98 8.04 4.37
N GLY A 156 -22.40 7.90 5.57
CA GLY A 156 -22.67 6.78 6.48
C GLY A 156 -21.69 5.63 6.35
N VAL A 157 -21.01 5.47 5.21
CA VAL A 157 -20.02 4.40 4.99
C VAL A 157 -18.62 4.88 5.36
N LYS A 158 -17.91 4.10 6.19
CA LYS A 158 -16.54 4.41 6.61
C LYS A 158 -15.52 3.88 5.60
N SER A 159 -15.02 4.75 4.73
CA SER A 159 -13.93 4.45 3.81
C SER A 159 -12.59 4.40 4.56
N SER A 160 -11.88 3.29 4.44
CA SER A 160 -10.61 3.00 5.13
C SER A 160 -9.43 2.87 4.15
N GLY A 161 -9.44 3.70 3.11
CA GLY A 161 -8.39 3.80 2.11
C GLY A 161 -8.78 4.75 0.99
N MET A 162 -7.91 4.87 0.00
CA MET A 162 -8.16 5.63 -1.22
C MET A 162 -7.59 4.85 -2.40
N LEU A 163 -8.39 4.65 -3.44
CA LEU A 163 -7.90 4.09 -4.70
C LEU A 163 -7.17 5.19 -5.46
N MET A 164 -5.96 4.88 -5.95
CA MET A 164 -5.17 5.81 -6.74
C MET A 164 -5.61 5.79 -8.20
N ALA A 165 -5.83 6.96 -8.78
CA ALA A 165 -6.24 7.11 -10.17
C ALA A 165 -5.47 8.23 -10.87
N ALA A 166 -5.22 8.03 -12.16
CA ALA A 166 -4.79 9.08 -13.06
C ALA A 166 -6.02 9.82 -13.61
N SER A 167 -5.90 11.13 -13.79
CA SER A 167 -6.93 11.97 -14.41
C SER A 167 -6.32 12.97 -15.37
N ASP A 168 -7.00 13.19 -16.49
CA ASP A 168 -6.59 14.22 -17.44
C ASP A 168 -6.72 15.63 -16.82
N ALA A 169 -6.15 16.63 -17.49
CA ALA A 169 -6.15 18.01 -16.98
C ALA A 169 -7.57 18.61 -16.83
N ALA A 170 -8.55 18.09 -17.57
CA ALA A 170 -9.95 18.53 -17.51
C ALA A 170 -10.78 17.75 -16.46
N HIS A 171 -10.22 16.69 -15.88
CA HIS A 171 -10.90 15.69 -15.05
C HIS A 171 -12.14 15.05 -15.73
N GLU A 172 -12.11 14.94 -17.06
CA GLU A 172 -13.17 14.30 -17.85
C GLU A 172 -12.94 12.78 -17.93
N THR A 173 -11.67 12.37 -18.01
CA THR A 173 -11.25 10.98 -18.00
C THR A 173 -10.51 10.65 -16.71
N VAL A 174 -10.91 9.57 -16.05
CA VAL A 174 -10.26 9.05 -14.84
C VAL A 174 -10.04 7.55 -15.00
N GLU A 175 -8.80 7.11 -14.81
CA GLU A 175 -8.40 5.71 -14.91
C GLU A 175 -7.70 5.27 -13.63
N LEU A 176 -8.05 4.11 -13.10
CA LEU A 176 -7.37 3.53 -11.95
C LEU A 176 -5.93 3.17 -12.30
N LEU A 177 -4.98 3.43 -11.38
CA LEU A 177 -3.62 2.93 -11.53
C LEU A 177 -3.60 1.40 -11.42
N GLU A 178 -2.79 0.78 -12.28
CA GLU A 178 -2.65 -0.66 -12.45
C GLU A 178 -1.24 -1.08 -12.04
N PRO A 179 -1.09 -1.83 -10.94
CA PRO A 179 0.17 -2.50 -10.67
C PRO A 179 0.39 -3.65 -11.68
N PRO A 180 1.63 -4.15 -11.83
CA PRO A 180 1.91 -5.31 -12.68
C PRO A 180 1.00 -6.51 -12.36
N GLU A 181 0.60 -7.25 -13.40
CA GLU A 181 -0.36 -8.35 -13.27
C GLU A 181 0.09 -9.47 -12.32
N SER A 182 1.39 -9.64 -12.11
CA SER A 182 1.97 -10.64 -11.21
C SER A 182 2.13 -10.15 -9.75
N SER A 183 1.90 -8.87 -9.47
CA SER A 183 2.03 -8.32 -8.11
C SER A 183 0.95 -8.86 -7.18
N ALA A 184 1.32 -9.20 -5.94
CA ALA A 184 0.42 -9.84 -4.99
C ALA A 184 -0.41 -8.79 -4.21
N PRO A 185 -1.69 -9.04 -3.88
CA PRO A 185 -2.43 -8.19 -2.96
C PRO A 185 -1.69 -8.01 -1.63
N GLY A 186 -1.57 -6.76 -1.18
CA GLY A 186 -0.84 -6.35 0.01
C GLY A 186 0.65 -6.10 -0.18
N GLU A 187 1.19 -6.36 -1.36
CA GLU A 187 2.55 -5.97 -1.72
C GLU A 187 2.71 -4.45 -1.59
N ARG A 188 3.81 -4.03 -0.96
CA ARG A 188 4.12 -2.63 -0.75
C ARG A 188 4.63 -2.00 -2.05
N ILE A 189 4.11 -0.81 -2.34
CA ILE A 189 4.55 0.02 -3.45
C ILE A 189 5.44 1.14 -2.92
N TRP A 190 6.51 1.43 -3.65
CA TRP A 190 7.44 2.50 -3.31
C TRP A 190 7.83 3.34 -4.51
N PHE A 191 8.48 4.46 -4.24
CA PHE A 191 9.05 5.36 -5.24
C PHE A 191 10.56 5.20 -5.27
N GLY A 192 11.12 4.94 -6.45
CA GLY A 192 12.57 4.91 -6.65
C GLY A 192 13.04 3.78 -7.57
N SER A 193 14.22 3.25 -7.29
CA SER A 193 14.84 2.10 -7.96
C SER A 193 14.43 0.78 -7.29
N PRO A 194 14.68 -0.40 -7.90
CA PRO A 194 14.46 -1.69 -7.24
C PRO A 194 15.26 -1.85 -5.94
N GLU A 195 16.47 -1.28 -5.88
CA GLU A 195 17.40 -1.39 -4.76
C GLU A 195 16.89 -0.65 -3.50
N ASP A 196 15.97 0.29 -3.67
CA ASP A 196 15.38 1.03 -2.55
C ASP A 196 14.44 0.17 -1.68
N GLU A 197 13.99 -1.00 -2.17
CA GLU A 197 13.05 -1.89 -1.47
C GLU A 197 13.54 -2.28 -0.06
N ASP A 198 14.83 -2.61 0.05
CA ASP A 198 15.47 -3.01 1.30
C ASP A 198 15.69 -1.84 2.28
N HIS A 199 15.51 -0.60 1.81
CA HIS A 199 15.76 0.62 2.55
C HIS A 199 14.50 1.46 2.79
N LEU A 200 13.32 0.88 2.56
CA LEU A 200 12.08 1.60 2.74
C LEU A 200 11.83 1.93 4.22
N PRO A 201 11.45 3.17 4.55
CA PRO A 201 11.07 3.53 5.91
C PRO A 201 9.82 2.75 6.33
N THR A 202 9.59 2.55 7.62
CA THR A 202 8.30 2.04 8.09
C THR A 202 7.17 3.01 7.69
N PRO A 203 6.03 2.52 7.16
CA PRO A 203 4.91 3.40 6.85
C PRO A 203 4.48 4.22 8.06
N ALA A 204 4.26 5.51 7.85
CA ALA A 204 3.88 6.41 8.93
C ALA A 204 2.44 6.10 9.40
N THR A 205 2.16 6.36 10.66
CA THR A 205 0.81 6.22 11.24
C THR A 205 -0.16 7.23 10.63
N PRO A 206 -1.49 6.96 10.62
CA PRO A 206 -2.48 7.92 10.12
C PRO A 206 -2.44 9.30 10.80
N ASN A 207 -2.02 9.34 12.07
CA ASN A 207 -1.82 10.59 12.80
C ASN A 207 -0.59 11.37 12.31
N GLN A 208 0.50 10.69 11.98
CA GLN A 208 1.69 11.34 11.42
C GLN A 208 1.41 11.89 10.02
N ILE A 209 0.73 11.11 9.17
CA ILE A 209 0.33 11.53 7.81
C ILE A 209 -0.51 12.82 7.88
N SER A 210 -1.57 12.82 8.70
CA SER A 210 -2.47 13.96 8.85
C SER A 210 -1.81 15.18 9.50
N LYS A 211 -0.95 14.99 10.51
CA LYS A 211 -0.29 16.12 11.20
C LYS A 211 0.76 16.81 10.32
N ARG A 212 1.47 16.04 9.50
CA ARG A 212 2.51 16.56 8.60
C ARG A 212 1.98 16.95 7.22
N LYS A 213 0.70 16.67 6.93
CA LYS A 213 0.07 16.88 5.62
C LYS A 213 0.87 16.24 4.48
N VAL A 214 1.31 15.00 4.70
CA VAL A 214 2.23 14.30 3.79
C VAL A 214 1.58 14.09 2.42
N TRP A 215 0.32 13.67 2.40
CA TRP A 215 -0.40 13.47 1.15
C TRP A 215 -0.50 14.77 0.35
N GLU A 216 -0.89 15.87 0.98
CA GLU A 216 -1.02 17.18 0.33
C GLU A 216 0.33 17.74 -0.17
N MET A 217 1.43 17.34 0.46
CA MET A 217 2.78 17.66 0.01
C MET A 217 3.21 16.82 -1.20
N VAL A 218 2.88 15.52 -1.19
CA VAL A 218 3.32 14.54 -2.20
C VAL A 218 2.46 14.60 -3.47
N GLN A 219 1.14 14.75 -3.32
CA GLN A 219 0.17 14.64 -4.41
C GLN A 219 0.42 15.56 -5.61
N PRO A 220 0.83 16.83 -5.47
CA PRO A 220 1.14 17.70 -6.61
C PRO A 220 2.28 17.20 -7.51
N HIS A 221 3.13 16.30 -6.98
CA HIS A 221 4.26 15.71 -7.69
C HIS A 221 3.95 14.32 -8.27
N LEU A 222 2.77 13.74 -7.98
CA LEU A 222 2.35 12.46 -8.54
C LEU A 222 1.75 12.66 -9.93
N LYS A 223 2.39 12.07 -10.94
CA LYS A 223 1.95 12.14 -12.33
C LYS A 223 2.22 10.84 -13.07
N SER A 224 1.53 10.62 -14.18
CA SER A 224 1.98 9.66 -15.19
C SER A 224 2.95 10.31 -16.17
N ASP A 225 3.84 9.54 -16.78
CA ASP A 225 4.73 10.04 -17.85
C ASP A 225 4.14 9.86 -19.26
N ALA A 226 4.95 10.17 -20.28
CA ALA A 226 4.58 10.00 -21.69
C ALA A 226 4.34 8.52 -22.10
N THR A 227 4.80 7.58 -21.28
CA THR A 227 4.63 6.13 -21.44
C THR A 227 3.61 5.55 -20.46
N CYS A 228 2.85 6.41 -19.78
CA CYS A 228 1.82 6.06 -18.81
C CYS A 228 2.35 5.44 -17.50
N ASN A 229 3.65 5.50 -17.21
CA ASN A 229 4.19 5.05 -15.92
C ASN A 229 3.86 6.06 -14.82
N ALA A 230 3.39 5.59 -13.67
CA ALA A 230 3.16 6.42 -12.50
C ALA A 230 4.50 6.79 -11.83
N MET A 231 4.68 8.06 -11.49
CA MET A 231 5.89 8.59 -10.88
C MET A 231 5.59 9.67 -9.84
N LEU A 232 6.53 9.83 -8.91
CA LEU A 232 6.62 10.93 -7.97
C LEU A 232 7.84 11.78 -8.31
N GLY A 233 7.62 12.93 -8.95
CA GLY A 233 8.71 13.70 -9.55
C GLY A 233 9.42 12.87 -10.61
N GLU A 234 10.65 12.46 -10.34
CA GLU A 234 11.47 11.63 -11.25
C GLU A 234 11.48 10.14 -10.85
N HIS A 235 10.84 9.78 -9.74
CA HIS A 235 10.91 8.45 -9.15
C HIS A 235 9.71 7.60 -9.53
N TYR A 236 9.94 6.46 -10.19
CA TYR A 236 8.86 5.54 -10.56
C TYR A 236 8.18 4.93 -9.34
N MET A 237 6.85 4.91 -9.37
CA MET A 237 6.02 4.10 -8.47
C MET A 237 6.12 2.64 -8.89
N ARG A 238 6.57 1.75 -8.00
CA ARG A 238 6.88 0.37 -8.37
C ARG A 238 6.57 -0.65 -7.29
N THR A 239 6.56 -1.90 -7.73
CA THR A 239 6.47 -3.15 -6.98
C THR A 239 7.77 -3.94 -7.19
N SER A 240 7.92 -5.07 -6.51
CA SER A 240 9.04 -6.01 -6.71
C SER A 240 9.10 -6.54 -8.14
N VAL A 241 7.96 -6.58 -8.84
CA VAL A 241 7.86 -7.17 -10.18
C VAL A 241 7.95 -6.12 -11.30
N GLY A 242 7.63 -4.86 -11.03
CA GLY A 242 7.62 -3.83 -12.07
C GLY A 242 6.99 -2.51 -11.66
N VAL A 243 6.90 -1.60 -12.63
CA VAL A 243 6.38 -0.24 -12.48
C VAL A 243 4.86 -0.25 -12.53
N VAL A 244 4.23 0.60 -11.71
CA VAL A 244 2.79 0.87 -11.75
C VAL A 244 2.49 1.77 -12.93
N VAL A 245 1.43 1.46 -13.68
CA VAL A 245 1.04 2.21 -14.88
C VAL A 245 -0.38 2.75 -14.76
N CYS A 246 -0.72 3.71 -15.60
CA CYS A 246 -2.12 3.99 -15.94
C CYS A 246 -2.41 3.43 -17.35
N PRO A 247 -3.67 3.08 -17.66
CA PRO A 247 -4.02 2.44 -18.93
C PRO A 247 -3.66 3.27 -20.17
N SER A 248 -3.98 4.57 -20.19
CA SER A 248 -3.83 5.39 -21.40
C SER A 248 -3.49 6.86 -21.15
N LEU A 249 -3.72 7.37 -19.94
CA LEU A 249 -3.55 8.79 -19.62
C LEU A 249 -2.09 9.21 -19.46
N LYS A 250 -1.54 9.92 -20.45
CA LYS A 250 -0.15 10.43 -20.44
C LYS A 250 -0.06 11.79 -19.77
N ASN A 251 1.04 12.04 -19.04
CA ASN A 251 1.30 13.33 -18.37
C ASN A 251 0.13 13.78 -17.47
N ALA A 252 -0.61 12.82 -16.92
CA ALA A 252 -1.84 13.02 -16.18
C ALA A 252 -1.55 13.22 -14.68
N ASN A 253 -2.45 13.91 -13.99
CA ASN A 253 -2.33 14.07 -12.54
C ASN A 253 -2.81 12.79 -11.85
N ILE A 254 -2.13 12.40 -10.78
CA ILE A 254 -2.53 11.26 -9.96
C ILE A 254 -3.14 11.76 -8.64
N SER A 255 -4.27 11.16 -8.26
CA SER A 255 -5.03 11.49 -7.05
C SER A 255 -5.63 10.28 -6.38
#